data_AF-A0A357IH09-F1
#
_entry.id   AF-A0A357IH09-F1
#
_cell.length_a   1.000
_cell.length_b   1.000
_cell.length_c   1.000
_cell.angle_alpha   90.00
_cell.angle_beta   90.00
_cell.angle_gamma   90.00
#
_symmetry.space_group_name_H-M   'P 1'
#
loop_
_entity.id
_entity.type
_entity.pdbx_description
1 polymer ?
#
loop_
_entity_poly.entity_id
_entity_poly.type
_entity_poly.pdbx_seq_one_letter_code
_entity_poly.pdbx_strand_id
1 'polypeptide(L)'
;RHRTLQKIAADSIKFEPSIRQDVDLIYLTVDAEQARLVRPQLLFFRAREIPLIASSRVHDRLANTRKDRDLNGIVFSDSIWALPLTTAGNADLDAIVRNWPERDSAIRLYAMGTDAYRVVPFLTNMKDDEHYRFAGHTGDLSLDSNNRLHRHLHWAIFEKGKATLYDGAAKPMQEN
;
A
#
# COMPACT_ATOMS: atom_id res chain seq x y z
N ARG A 1 -27.95 12.83 25.22
CA ARG A 1 -29.42 12.68 25.00
C ARG A 1 -29.75 11.23 24.58
N HIS A 2 -29.46 10.23 25.42
CA HIS A 2 -29.54 8.80 25.05
C HIS A 2 -30.45 7.95 25.97
N ARG A 3 -30.98 8.52 27.07
CA ARG A 3 -31.77 7.78 28.07
C ARG A 3 -33.28 7.98 28.01
N THR A 4 -33.78 8.93 27.22
CA THR A 4 -35.21 9.32 27.26
C THR A 4 -36.06 8.65 26.17
N LEU A 5 -35.45 8.04 25.14
CA LEU A 5 -36.20 7.50 23.98
C LEU A 5 -36.41 5.97 24.00
N GLN A 6 -35.82 5.24 24.95
CA GLN A 6 -36.02 3.78 25.04
C GLN A 6 -37.34 3.35 25.71
N LYS A 7 -38.20 4.28 26.13
CA LYS A 7 -39.45 3.95 26.83
C LYS A 7 -40.72 3.94 25.97
N ILE A 8 -40.63 4.19 24.66
CA ILE A 8 -41.83 4.33 23.81
C ILE A 8 -41.94 3.30 22.68
N ALA A 9 -40.86 2.63 22.25
CA ALA A 9 -40.93 1.70 21.12
C ALA A 9 -41.07 0.24 21.59
N ALA A 10 -42.32 -0.19 21.75
CA ALA A 10 -42.69 -1.61 21.76
C ALA A 10 -42.64 -2.15 20.32
N ASP A 11 -41.44 -2.17 19.74
CA ASP A 11 -41.07 -3.06 18.65
C ASP A 11 -39.55 -2.96 18.49
N SER A 12 -38.91 -4.11 18.35
CA SER A 12 -37.45 -4.25 18.38
C SER A 12 -36.77 -3.27 17.40
N ILE A 13 -36.10 -2.25 17.92
CA ILE A 13 -35.14 -1.45 17.16
C ILE A 13 -34.00 -2.39 16.78
N LYS A 14 -34.11 -3.04 15.62
CA LYS A 14 -33.02 -3.80 15.02
C LYS A 14 -31.96 -2.78 14.61
N PHE A 15 -30.85 -2.77 15.32
CA PHE A 15 -29.68 -2.00 14.94
C PHE A 15 -29.17 -2.54 13.61
N GLU A 16 -29.35 -1.76 12.54
CA GLU A 16 -28.71 -2.03 11.26
C GLU A 16 -27.41 -1.23 11.21
N PRO A 17 -26.24 -1.89 11.16
CA PRO A 17 -24.97 -1.19 11.09
C PRO A 17 -24.94 -0.34 9.82
N SER A 18 -24.89 0.99 10.00
CA SER A 18 -24.74 1.95 8.92
C SER A 18 -23.39 2.63 9.10
N ILE A 19 -22.59 2.64 8.04
CA ILE A 19 -21.33 3.38 8.04
C ILE A 19 -21.62 4.86 8.08
N ARG A 20 -20.83 5.59 8.86
CA ARG A 20 -20.95 7.03 8.91
C ARG A 20 -20.64 7.60 7.52
N GLN A 21 -21.54 8.44 7.00
CA GLN A 21 -21.37 9.07 5.69
C GLN A 21 -20.35 10.22 5.68
N ASP A 22 -19.70 10.49 6.81
CA ASP A 22 -18.71 11.54 6.99
C ASP A 22 -17.26 11.05 6.88
N VAL A 23 -17.05 9.82 6.40
CA VAL A 23 -15.72 9.24 6.22
C VAL A 23 -15.32 9.30 4.75
N ASP A 24 -14.31 10.13 4.45
CA ASP A 24 -13.79 10.31 3.09
C ASP A 24 -12.75 9.26 2.70
N LEU A 25 -12.09 8.60 3.68
CA LEU A 25 -10.99 7.67 3.45
C LEU A 25 -10.76 6.76 4.67
N ILE A 26 -10.34 5.51 4.41
CA ILE A 26 -9.75 4.63 5.43
C ILE A 26 -8.28 4.36 5.09
N TYR A 27 -7.38 4.63 6.04
CA TYR A 27 -5.96 4.28 5.93
C TYR A 27 -5.61 3.03 6.76
N LEU A 28 -5.04 2.02 6.13
CA LEU A 28 -4.72 0.72 6.72
C LEU A 28 -3.21 0.56 6.98
N THR A 29 -2.85 0.26 8.23
CA THR A 29 -1.48 -0.07 8.66
C THR A 29 -1.37 -1.50 9.19
N VAL A 30 -2.16 -2.40 8.63
CA VAL A 30 -2.24 -3.81 8.99
C VAL A 30 -1.41 -4.67 8.03
N ASP A 31 -1.07 -5.90 8.42
CA ASP A 31 -0.44 -6.84 7.49
C ASP A 31 -1.44 -7.39 6.45
N ALA A 32 -0.93 -8.15 5.48
CA ALA A 32 -1.74 -8.71 4.40
C ALA A 32 -2.82 -9.69 4.91
N GLU A 33 -2.55 -10.48 5.96
CA GLU A 33 -3.53 -11.41 6.51
C GLU A 33 -4.69 -10.67 7.19
N GLN A 34 -4.37 -9.66 7.99
CA GLN A 34 -5.34 -8.77 8.61
C GLN A 34 -6.13 -7.98 7.56
N ALA A 35 -5.49 -7.47 6.52
CA ALA A 35 -6.16 -6.74 5.45
C ALA A 35 -7.18 -7.61 4.70
N ARG A 36 -6.85 -8.90 4.47
CA ARG A 36 -7.76 -9.90 3.88
C ARG A 36 -8.99 -10.16 4.75
N LEU A 37 -8.94 -9.85 6.05
CA LEU A 37 -10.11 -9.93 6.96
C LEU A 37 -10.87 -8.60 7.03
N VAL A 38 -10.15 -7.47 7.12
CA VAL A 38 -10.74 -6.14 7.30
C VAL A 38 -11.56 -5.72 6.09
N ARG A 39 -11.04 -5.89 4.87
CA ARG A 39 -11.75 -5.41 3.67
C ARG A 39 -13.09 -6.11 3.44
N PRO A 40 -13.23 -7.44 3.51
CA PRO A 40 -14.53 -8.09 3.40
C PRO A 40 -15.56 -7.60 4.44
N GLN A 41 -15.13 -7.31 5.67
CA GLN A 41 -16.00 -6.72 6.69
C GLN A 41 -16.49 -5.32 6.29
N LEU A 42 -15.60 -4.48 5.78
CA LEU A 42 -15.95 -3.15 5.28
C LEU A 42 -16.95 -3.23 4.12
N LEU A 43 -16.74 -4.15 3.17
CA LEU A 43 -17.68 -4.39 2.08
C LEU A 43 -19.05 -4.89 2.57
N PHE A 44 -19.07 -5.76 3.58
CA PHE A 44 -20.30 -6.24 4.22
C PHE A 44 -21.11 -5.09 4.85
N PHE A 45 -20.43 -4.16 5.50
CA PHE A 45 -21.07 -2.95 6.07
C PHE A 45 -21.33 -1.83 5.05
N ARG A 46 -21.23 -2.12 3.74
CA ARG A 46 -21.50 -1.19 2.62
C ARG A 46 -20.48 -0.04 2.50
N ALA A 47 -19.22 -0.24 2.90
CA ALA A 47 -18.13 0.74 2.74
C ALA A 47 -17.56 0.83 1.32
N ARG A 48 -18.30 0.38 0.30
CA ARG A 48 -17.75 0.14 -1.05
C ARG A 48 -17.21 1.40 -1.72
N GLU A 49 -17.79 2.55 -1.39
CA GLU A 49 -17.46 3.84 -1.99
C GLU A 49 -16.36 4.58 -1.23
N ILE A 50 -15.98 4.10 -0.04
CA ILE A 50 -14.92 4.72 0.76
C ILE A 50 -13.58 4.19 0.23
N PRO A 51 -12.68 5.06 -0.29
CA PRO A 51 -11.36 4.65 -0.70
C PRO A 51 -10.62 3.96 0.46
N LEU A 52 -9.88 2.89 0.14
CA LEU A 52 -8.96 2.25 1.08
C LEU A 52 -7.53 2.49 0.60
N ILE A 53 -6.79 3.23 1.41
CA ILE A 53 -5.36 3.45 1.21
C ILE A 53 -4.59 2.66 2.28
N ALA A 54 -3.41 2.16 1.97
CA ALA A 54 -2.63 1.38 2.91
C ALA A 54 -1.12 1.61 2.80
N SER A 55 -0.41 1.27 3.88
CA SER A 55 1.04 1.14 3.86
C SER A 55 1.49 -0.14 3.14
N SER A 56 2.77 -0.26 2.83
CA SER A 56 3.37 -1.46 2.21
C SER A 56 3.13 -2.77 2.98
N ARG A 57 2.68 -2.71 4.24
CA ARG A 57 2.40 -3.88 5.09
C ARG A 57 1.29 -4.77 4.55
N VAL A 58 0.35 -4.23 3.78
CA VAL A 58 -0.75 -5.02 3.20
C VAL A 58 -0.30 -5.89 2.02
N HIS A 59 0.94 -5.71 1.56
CA HIS A 59 1.47 -6.39 0.39
C HIS A 59 2.54 -7.40 0.76
N ASP A 60 2.22 -8.67 0.50
CA ASP A 60 3.17 -9.77 0.41
C ASP A 60 3.57 -9.95 -1.06
N ARG A 61 4.88 -9.95 -1.34
CA ARG A 61 5.38 -10.11 -2.72
C ARG A 61 5.18 -11.53 -3.27
N LEU A 62 5.12 -12.54 -2.40
CA LEU A 62 4.66 -13.89 -2.75
C LEU A 62 3.15 -13.88 -3.00
N ALA A 63 2.76 -13.36 -4.17
CA ALA A 63 1.36 -13.19 -4.54
C ALA A 63 0.61 -14.52 -4.45
N ASN A 64 -0.51 -14.51 -3.73
CA ASN A 64 -1.47 -15.59 -3.74
C ASN A 64 -2.74 -15.06 -4.39
N THR A 65 -2.81 -15.14 -5.72
CA THR A 65 -3.89 -14.53 -6.51
C THR A 65 -5.29 -14.94 -6.06
N ARG A 66 -5.46 -16.11 -5.43
CA ARG A 66 -6.74 -16.51 -4.83
C ARG A 66 -7.06 -15.74 -3.56
N LYS A 67 -6.11 -15.66 -2.61
CA LYS A 67 -6.28 -14.94 -1.34
C LYS A 67 -6.32 -13.42 -1.53
N ASP A 68 -5.51 -12.91 -2.46
CA ASP A 68 -5.35 -11.46 -2.65
C ASP A 68 -6.54 -10.82 -3.38
N ARG A 69 -7.52 -11.60 -3.85
CA ARG A 69 -8.82 -11.06 -4.31
C ARG A 69 -9.55 -10.30 -3.21
N ASP A 70 -9.36 -10.70 -1.96
CA ASP A 70 -9.95 -10.01 -0.81
C ASP A 70 -9.33 -8.63 -0.58
N LEU A 71 -8.19 -8.33 -1.23
CA LEU A 71 -7.50 -7.04 -1.16
C LEU A 71 -7.85 -6.09 -2.32
N ASN A 72 -8.61 -6.54 -3.33
CA ASN A 72 -8.85 -5.76 -4.56
C ASN A 72 -9.35 -4.33 -4.31
N GLY A 73 -8.78 -3.34 -4.98
CA GLY A 73 -9.16 -1.93 -4.82
C GLY A 73 -8.53 -1.23 -3.61
N ILE A 74 -7.76 -1.93 -2.76
CA ILE A 74 -6.86 -1.27 -1.82
C ILE A 74 -5.71 -0.66 -2.63
N VAL A 75 -5.54 0.65 -2.50
CA VAL A 75 -4.39 1.39 -3.02
C VAL A 75 -3.32 1.42 -1.92
N PHE A 76 -2.06 1.15 -2.24
CA PHE A 76 -1.00 1.13 -1.24
C PHE A 76 0.32 1.63 -1.81
N SER A 77 1.19 2.12 -0.92
CA SER A 77 2.53 2.60 -1.29
C SER A 77 3.60 1.58 -0.93
N ASP A 78 4.55 1.30 -1.82
CA ASP A 78 5.66 0.36 -1.58
C ASP A 78 6.94 0.74 -2.35
N SER A 79 8.03 0.04 -2.05
CA SER A 79 9.29 0.13 -2.80
C SER A 79 9.13 -0.42 -4.23
N ILE A 80 9.80 0.19 -5.21
CA ILE A 80 9.72 -0.27 -6.62
C ILE A 80 10.21 -1.73 -6.79
N TRP A 81 11.21 -2.16 -6.01
CA TRP A 81 11.68 -3.56 -6.01
C TRP A 81 10.71 -4.56 -5.38
N ALA A 82 9.77 -4.10 -4.55
CA ALA A 82 8.73 -4.96 -4.00
C ALA A 82 7.60 -5.20 -5.00
N LEU A 83 7.36 -4.27 -5.92
CA LEU A 83 6.25 -4.33 -6.88
C LEU A 83 6.57 -5.27 -8.07
N PRO A 84 5.72 -6.26 -8.38
CA PRO A 84 6.05 -7.32 -9.34
C PRO A 84 6.16 -6.89 -10.81
N LEU A 85 5.52 -5.78 -11.20
CA LEU A 85 5.50 -5.32 -12.61
C LEU A 85 6.70 -4.45 -13.00
N THR A 86 7.37 -3.84 -12.04
CA THR A 86 8.42 -2.85 -12.26
C THR A 86 9.82 -3.46 -12.34
N THR A 87 9.90 -4.78 -12.20
CA THR A 87 11.17 -5.49 -12.02
C THR A 87 11.56 -6.39 -13.19
N ALA A 88 10.70 -6.52 -14.21
CA ALA A 88 11.04 -7.27 -15.42
C ALA A 88 12.27 -6.66 -16.10
N GLY A 89 13.37 -7.42 -16.15
CA GLY A 89 14.65 -6.98 -16.76
C GLY A 89 15.62 -6.30 -15.79
N ASN A 90 15.36 -6.29 -14.47
CA ASN A 90 16.32 -5.82 -13.49
C ASN A 90 17.32 -6.95 -13.15
N ALA A 91 18.50 -6.93 -13.77
CA ALA A 91 19.51 -7.97 -13.60
C ALA A 91 19.96 -8.18 -12.14
N ASP A 92 20.03 -7.09 -11.35
CA ASP A 92 20.41 -7.14 -9.94
C ASP A 92 19.34 -7.84 -9.11
N LEU A 93 18.07 -7.47 -9.32
CA LEU A 93 16.95 -8.13 -8.64
C LEU A 93 16.85 -9.59 -9.05
N ASP A 94 16.99 -9.89 -10.34
CA ASP A 94 16.96 -11.27 -10.83
C ASP A 94 18.08 -12.10 -10.20
N ALA A 95 19.27 -11.53 -10.02
CA ALA A 95 20.38 -12.19 -9.33
C ALA A 95 20.05 -12.44 -7.85
N ILE A 96 19.46 -11.47 -7.16
CA ILE A 96 19.04 -11.61 -5.75
C ILE A 96 18.00 -12.72 -5.61
N VAL A 97 16.95 -12.71 -6.44
CA VAL A 97 15.87 -13.72 -6.40
C VAL A 97 16.39 -15.11 -6.76
N ARG A 98 17.30 -15.23 -7.74
CA ARG A 98 17.92 -16.51 -8.09
C ARG A 98 18.80 -17.08 -6.98
N ASN A 99 19.61 -16.24 -6.33
CA ASN A 99 20.59 -16.69 -5.34
C ASN A 99 19.99 -16.87 -3.94
N TRP A 100 18.92 -16.14 -3.61
CA TRP A 100 18.25 -16.22 -2.31
C TRP A 100 16.71 -16.29 -2.44
N PRO A 101 16.17 -17.35 -3.08
CA PRO A 101 14.73 -17.48 -3.34
C PRO A 101 13.89 -17.52 -2.06
N GLU A 102 14.45 -17.97 -0.93
CA GLU A 102 13.75 -18.06 0.36
C GLU A 102 13.67 -16.72 1.11
N ARG A 103 14.36 -15.66 0.65
CA ARG A 103 14.44 -14.35 1.34
C ARG A 103 13.62 -13.26 0.67
N ASP A 104 12.48 -13.65 0.11
CA ASP A 104 11.49 -12.77 -0.52
C ASP A 104 11.11 -11.57 0.37
N SER A 105 10.90 -11.82 1.66
CA SER A 105 10.56 -10.82 2.68
C SER A 105 11.66 -9.78 2.92
N ALA A 106 12.91 -10.08 2.56
CA ALA A 106 14.06 -9.19 2.72
C ALA A 106 14.30 -8.28 1.50
N ILE A 107 13.50 -8.39 0.42
CA ILE A 107 13.72 -7.62 -0.81
C ILE A 107 13.76 -6.10 -0.59
N ARG A 108 12.93 -5.60 0.34
CA ARG A 108 12.93 -4.18 0.73
C ARG A 108 14.23 -3.78 1.43
N LEU A 109 14.85 -4.69 2.18
CA LEU A 109 16.15 -4.47 2.82
C LEU A 109 17.30 -4.53 1.81
N TYR A 110 17.24 -5.45 0.82
CA TYR A 110 18.19 -5.45 -0.27
C TYR A 110 18.13 -4.14 -1.07
N ALA A 111 16.92 -3.68 -1.42
CA ALA A 111 16.73 -2.38 -2.06
C ALA A 111 17.33 -1.23 -1.21
N MET A 112 17.09 -1.24 0.10
CA MET A 112 17.62 -0.25 1.02
C MET A 112 19.16 -0.28 1.08
N GLY A 113 19.78 -1.46 1.15
CA GLY A 113 21.23 -1.60 1.16
C GLY A 113 21.87 -1.10 -0.14
N THR A 114 21.26 -1.45 -1.27
CA THR A 114 21.69 -0.98 -2.59
C THR A 114 21.59 0.55 -2.70
N ASP A 115 20.47 1.13 -2.29
CA ASP A 115 20.27 2.59 -2.29
C ASP A 115 21.24 3.31 -1.34
N ALA A 116 21.48 2.76 -0.14
CA ALA A 116 22.41 3.34 0.83
C ALA A 116 23.83 3.48 0.28
N TYR A 117 24.27 2.55 -0.58
CA TYR A 117 25.54 2.64 -1.27
C TYR A 117 25.47 3.59 -2.48
N ARG A 118 24.46 3.43 -3.34
CA ARG A 118 24.37 4.15 -4.63
C ARG A 118 24.08 5.64 -4.48
N VAL A 119 23.45 6.07 -3.38
CA VAL A 119 23.09 7.48 -3.16
C VAL A 119 24.29 8.36 -2.81
N VAL A 120 25.38 7.78 -2.27
CA VAL A 120 26.53 8.53 -1.72
C VAL A 120 27.12 9.58 -2.68
N PRO A 121 27.36 9.29 -3.97
CA PRO A 121 27.93 10.27 -4.90
C PRO A 121 26.99 11.45 -5.19
N PHE A 122 25.69 11.32 -4.91
CA PHE A 122 24.66 12.29 -5.24
C PHE A 122 24.26 13.17 -4.05
N LEU A 123 24.75 12.90 -2.84
CA LEU A 123 24.35 13.62 -1.63
C LEU A 123 24.64 15.13 -1.71
N THR A 124 25.75 15.54 -2.35
CA THR A 124 26.05 16.96 -2.56
C THR A 124 25.01 17.61 -3.48
N ASN A 125 24.68 16.99 -4.61
CA ASN A 125 23.65 17.49 -5.52
C ASN A 125 22.27 17.57 -4.82
N MET A 126 21.92 16.56 -4.04
CA MET A 126 20.68 16.52 -3.26
C MET A 126 20.60 17.60 -2.18
N LYS A 127 21.76 18.03 -1.65
CA LYS A 127 21.85 19.10 -0.67
C LYS A 127 21.76 20.48 -1.31
N ASP A 128 22.36 20.63 -2.50
CA ASP A 128 22.42 21.90 -3.22
C ASP A 128 21.09 22.22 -3.96
N ASP A 129 20.30 21.19 -4.29
CA ASP A 129 19.00 21.32 -4.96
C ASP A 129 17.91 20.49 -4.26
N GLU A 130 16.98 21.17 -3.59
CA GLU A 130 15.84 20.57 -2.90
C GLU A 130 14.86 19.84 -3.83
N HIS A 131 14.91 20.12 -5.14
CA HIS A 131 14.11 19.46 -6.17
C HIS A 131 14.82 18.23 -6.74
N TYR A 132 16.11 18.02 -6.45
CA TYR A 132 16.83 16.84 -6.91
C TYR A 132 16.19 15.57 -6.36
N ARG A 133 15.97 14.60 -7.25
CA ARG A 133 15.45 13.27 -6.91
C ARG A 133 16.40 12.21 -7.44
N PHE A 134 16.90 11.36 -6.54
CA PHE A 134 17.68 10.19 -6.90
C PHE A 134 16.74 9.01 -7.10
N ALA A 135 16.74 8.40 -8.29
CA ALA A 135 15.91 7.24 -8.60
C ALA A 135 16.41 5.97 -7.86
N GLY A 136 15.88 5.75 -6.66
CA GLY A 136 16.21 4.63 -5.78
C GLY A 136 15.30 3.41 -5.97
N HIS A 137 15.78 2.26 -5.53
CA HIS A 137 15.03 1.01 -5.51
C HIS A 137 14.01 0.94 -4.37
N THR A 138 14.16 1.79 -3.37
CA THR A 138 13.18 2.02 -2.30
C THR A 138 12.17 3.13 -2.65
N GLY A 139 12.24 3.71 -3.85
CA GLY A 139 11.51 4.89 -4.29
C GLY A 139 12.44 6.04 -4.62
N ASP A 140 11.90 7.16 -5.08
CA ASP A 140 12.73 8.33 -5.36
C ASP A 140 13.19 8.94 -4.04
N LEU A 141 14.49 9.22 -3.94
CA LEU A 141 15.11 9.75 -2.74
C LEU A 141 15.30 11.26 -2.87
N SER A 142 15.02 11.97 -1.79
CA SER A 142 15.28 13.41 -1.65
C SER A 142 15.94 13.66 -0.30
N LEU A 143 16.71 14.74 -0.18
CA LEU A 143 17.37 15.12 1.06
C LEU A 143 16.72 16.41 1.57
N ASP A 144 16.27 16.43 2.82
CA ASP A 144 15.77 17.67 3.44
C ASP A 144 16.89 18.52 4.02
N SER A 145 16.53 19.72 4.48
CA SER A 145 17.45 20.68 5.12
C SER A 145 18.12 20.15 6.40
N ASN A 146 17.60 19.06 6.99
CA ASN A 146 18.15 18.39 8.17
C ASN A 146 19.03 17.19 7.79
N ASN A 147 19.39 17.04 6.51
CA ASN A 147 20.11 15.90 5.96
C ASN A 147 19.38 14.56 6.17
N ARG A 148 18.04 14.56 6.20
CA ARG A 148 17.24 13.34 6.26
C ARG A 148 16.82 12.93 4.86
N LEU A 149 17.06 11.66 4.53
CA LEU A 149 16.57 11.07 3.30
C LEU A 149 15.07 10.79 3.41
N HIS A 150 14.30 11.36 2.49
CA HIS A 150 12.89 11.08 2.30
C HIS A 150 12.69 10.18 1.08
N ARG A 151 11.76 9.25 1.19
CA ARG A 151 11.39 8.32 0.11
C ARG A 151 10.03 8.70 -0.45
N HIS A 152 9.97 8.89 -1.76
CA HIS A 152 8.74 9.00 -2.53
C HIS A 152 8.42 7.60 -3.06
N LEU A 153 7.54 6.90 -2.32
CA LEU A 153 7.15 5.53 -2.64
C LEU A 153 6.25 5.48 -3.86
N HIS A 154 6.29 4.35 -4.56
CA HIS A 154 5.41 4.12 -5.70
C HIS A 154 4.07 3.59 -5.21
N TRP A 155 3.00 4.01 -5.87
CA TRP A 155 1.65 3.56 -5.56
C TRP A 155 1.29 2.34 -6.41
N ALA A 156 0.58 1.41 -5.79
CA ALA A 156 0.05 0.22 -6.40
C ALA A 156 -1.40 0.01 -5.97
N ILE A 157 -2.13 -0.77 -6.75
CA ILE A 157 -3.52 -1.17 -6.47
C ILE A 157 -3.65 -2.67 -6.66
N PHE A 158 -4.44 -3.32 -5.81
CA PHE A 158 -4.80 -4.72 -6.04
C PHE A 158 -5.90 -4.82 -7.11
N GLU A 159 -5.61 -5.46 -8.23
CA GLU A 159 -6.55 -5.74 -9.31
C GLU A 159 -6.54 -7.23 -9.64
N LYS A 160 -7.72 -7.87 -9.63
CA LYS A 160 -7.88 -9.31 -9.94
C LYS A 160 -6.94 -10.21 -9.10
N GLY A 161 -6.67 -9.82 -7.85
CA GLY A 161 -5.79 -10.52 -6.92
C GLY A 161 -4.30 -10.34 -7.21
N LYS A 162 -3.90 -9.28 -7.90
CA LYS A 162 -2.49 -8.95 -8.17
C LYS A 162 -2.24 -7.48 -7.89
N ALA A 163 -1.08 -7.16 -7.33
CA ALA A 163 -0.62 -5.77 -7.23
C ALA A 163 -0.20 -5.26 -8.62
N THR A 164 -0.81 -4.17 -9.07
CA THR A 164 -0.47 -3.46 -10.30
C THR A 164 -0.07 -2.02 -9.97
N LEU A 165 0.75 -1.37 -10.80
CA LEU A 165 1.13 0.03 -10.57
C LEU A 165 -0.13 0.92 -10.65
N TYR A 166 -0.28 1.81 -9.68
CA TYR A 166 -1.39 2.76 -9.63
C TYR A 166 -0.95 4.08 -10.28
N ASP A 167 -1.62 4.45 -11.36
CA ASP A 167 -1.33 5.65 -12.16
C ASP A 167 -2.11 6.90 -11.71
N GLY A 168 -2.90 6.79 -10.64
CA GLY A 168 -3.73 7.89 -10.13
C GLY A 168 -5.02 8.13 -10.93
N ALA A 169 -5.27 7.38 -12.01
CA ALA A 169 -6.57 7.40 -12.67
C ALA A 169 -7.55 6.57 -11.83
N ALA A 170 -8.65 7.19 -11.38
CA ALA A 170 -9.75 6.46 -10.76
C ALA A 170 -10.34 5.47 -11.79
N LYS A 171 -9.90 4.22 -11.74
CA LYS A 171 -10.60 3.14 -12.45
C LYS A 171 -11.82 2.77 -11.60
N PRO A 172 -13.05 2.95 -12.11
CA PRO A 172 -14.22 2.43 -11.42
C PRO A 172 -14.02 0.93 -11.20
N MET A 173 -14.35 0.47 -10.01
CA MET A 173 -14.29 -0.94 -9.62
C MET A 173 -15.12 -1.73 -10.64
N GLN A 174 -14.45 -2.42 -11.57
CA GLN A 174 -15.14 -3.21 -12.58
C GLN A 174 -15.94 -4.31 -11.88
N GLU A 175 -17.24 -4.32 -12.16
CA GLU A 175 -18.15 -5.38 -11.79
C GLU A 175 -17.62 -6.71 -12.36
N ASN A 176 -17.46 -7.68 -11.47
CA ASN A 176 -17.50 -9.10 -11.79
C ASN A 176 -18.58 -9.73 -10.91
#